data_AF-A0A954RZA5-F1
#
_entry.id   AF-A0A954RZA5-F1
#
_cell.length_a   1.000
_cell.length_b   1.000
_cell.length_c   1.000
_cell.angle_alpha   90.00
_cell.angle_beta   90.00
_cell.angle_gamma   90.00
#
_symmetry.space_group_name_H-M   'P 1'
#
loop_
_entity.id
_entity.type
_entity.pdbx_description
1 polymer ?
#
loop_
_entity_poly.entity_id
_entity_poly.type
_entity_poly.pdbx_seq_one_letter_code
_entity_poly.pdbx_strand_id
1 'polypeptide(L)'
;MDPAELNLWKALLWGYPITVALEAPILLTALAPRHGWRQRWFASCWLTACSYPIVVIVLPILMAGSSRLAYLAVAETFAPLSECLLFYAAFPNLSGDRASAGEAAVDGGATGRFGSTTWRRDGLAIIAANLVSFLSGEIWWSLH
;
A
#
# COMPACT_ATOMS: atom_id res chain seq x y z
N MET A 1 -31.38 4.56 4.52
CA MET A 1 -30.07 4.48 3.84
C MET A 1 -30.33 4.66 2.38
N ASP A 2 -29.77 5.72 1.80
CA ASP A 2 -29.87 5.95 0.37
C ASP A 2 -29.17 4.81 -0.39
N PRO A 3 -29.63 4.46 -1.60
CA PRO A 3 -29.01 3.40 -2.40
C PRO A 3 -27.52 3.68 -2.68
N ALA A 4 -27.10 4.95 -2.70
CA ALA A 4 -25.70 5.36 -2.83
C ALA A 4 -24.85 4.98 -1.61
N GLU A 5 -25.37 5.20 -0.39
CA GLU A 5 -24.67 4.82 0.85
C GLU A 5 -24.50 3.30 0.94
N LEU A 6 -25.54 2.56 0.56
CA LEU A 6 -25.55 1.10 0.60
C LEU A 6 -24.52 0.50 -0.36
N ASN A 7 -24.31 1.14 -1.52
CA ASN A 7 -23.25 0.77 -2.46
C ASN A 7 -21.85 1.13 -1.93
N LEU A 8 -21.69 2.26 -1.26
CA LEU A 8 -20.42 2.65 -0.62
C LEU A 8 -20.02 1.66 0.49
N TRP A 9 -20.96 1.28 1.35
CA TRP A 9 -20.72 0.32 2.42
C TRP A 9 -20.38 -1.07 1.88
N LYS A 10 -21.05 -1.50 0.80
CA LYS A 10 -20.70 -2.75 0.13
C LYS A 10 -19.30 -2.68 -0.46
N ALA A 11 -18.96 -1.59 -1.15
CA ALA A 11 -17.60 -1.38 -1.65
C ALA A 11 -16.60 -1.46 -0.49
N LEU A 12 -16.87 -0.79 0.63
CA LEU A 12 -15.95 -0.77 1.76
C LEU A 12 -15.77 -2.14 2.44
N LEU A 13 -16.88 -2.82 2.76
CA LEU A 13 -16.86 -4.10 3.47
C LEU A 13 -16.43 -5.28 2.59
N TRP A 14 -16.79 -5.29 1.30
CA TRP A 14 -16.45 -6.39 0.39
C TRP A 14 -15.15 -6.15 -0.34
N GLY A 15 -14.84 -4.91 -0.72
CA GLY A 15 -13.59 -4.61 -1.40
C GLY A 15 -12.39 -4.78 -0.47
N TYR A 16 -12.48 -4.39 0.80
CA TYR A 16 -11.39 -4.58 1.76
C TYR A 16 -10.86 -6.04 1.84
N PRO A 17 -11.68 -7.08 2.14
CA PRO A 17 -11.19 -8.45 2.21
C PRO A 17 -10.70 -8.98 0.86
N ILE A 18 -11.25 -8.50 -0.26
CA ILE A 18 -10.77 -8.86 -1.61
C ILE A 18 -9.37 -8.28 -1.85
N THR A 19 -9.18 -7.00 -1.55
CA THR A 19 -7.89 -6.31 -1.64
C THR A 19 -6.84 -7.00 -0.76
N VAL A 20 -7.18 -7.31 0.50
CA VAL A 20 -6.29 -8.08 1.39
C VAL A 20 -5.99 -9.47 0.81
N ALA A 21 -6.97 -10.17 0.23
CA ALA A 21 -6.74 -11.49 -0.36
C ALA A 21 -5.82 -11.46 -1.59
N LEU A 22 -5.80 -10.36 -2.35
CA LEU A 22 -4.90 -10.16 -3.49
C LEU A 22 -3.48 -9.73 -3.06
N GLU A 23 -3.37 -8.89 -2.05
CA GLU A 23 -2.10 -8.32 -1.59
C GLU A 23 -1.33 -9.25 -0.65
N ALA A 24 -2.04 -9.93 0.27
CA ALA A 24 -1.44 -10.83 1.24
C ALA A 24 -0.54 -11.91 0.64
N PRO A 25 -0.88 -12.65 -0.43
CA PRO A 25 0.02 -13.67 -0.98
C PRO A 25 1.32 -13.08 -1.52
N ILE A 26 1.26 -11.87 -2.10
CA ILE A 26 2.44 -11.16 -2.61
C ILE A 26 3.31 -10.74 -1.42
N LEU A 27 2.72 -10.11 -0.40
CA LEU A 27 3.45 -9.69 0.79
C LEU A 27 4.03 -10.87 1.57
N LEU A 28 3.28 -11.97 1.72
CA LEU A 28 3.74 -13.18 2.41
C LEU A 28 4.94 -13.82 1.73
N THR A 29 5.06 -13.71 0.41
CA THR A 29 6.15 -14.32 -0.38
C THR A 29 7.31 -13.36 -0.64
N ALA A 30 7.03 -12.07 -0.87
CA ALA A 30 8.01 -11.09 -1.31
C ALA A 30 8.70 -10.33 -0.15
N LEU A 31 8.07 -10.20 1.02
CA LEU A 31 8.70 -9.63 2.22
C LEU A 31 9.97 -10.42 2.60
N ALA A 32 10.95 -9.70 3.12
CA ALA A 32 12.19 -10.30 3.58
C ALA A 32 11.94 -11.42 4.63
N PRO A 33 12.71 -12.52 4.60
CA PRO A 33 12.56 -13.66 5.52
C PRO A 33 12.57 -13.30 7.02
N ARG A 34 13.12 -12.13 7.38
CA ARG A 34 13.19 -11.60 8.75
C ARG A 34 11.82 -11.36 9.40
N HIS A 35 10.77 -11.17 8.61
CA HIS A 35 9.43 -10.93 9.13
C HIS A 35 8.75 -12.27 9.43
N GLY A 36 8.32 -12.46 10.67
CA GLY A 36 7.59 -13.66 11.07
C GLY A 36 6.23 -13.76 10.38
N TRP A 37 5.69 -14.97 10.24
CA TRP A 37 4.41 -15.21 9.55
C TRP A 37 3.25 -14.35 10.09
N ARG A 38 3.18 -14.16 11.43
CA ARG A 38 2.17 -13.29 12.06
C ARG A 38 2.33 -11.82 11.67
N GLN A 39 3.57 -11.34 11.53
CA GLN A 39 3.86 -9.96 11.16
C GLN A 39 3.51 -9.69 9.71
N ARG A 40 3.73 -10.64 8.81
CA ARG A 40 3.37 -10.51 7.39
C ARG A 40 1.86 -10.42 7.19
N TRP A 41 1.09 -11.26 7.89
CA TRP A 41 -0.38 -11.18 7.89
C TRP A 41 -0.88 -9.88 8.53
N PHE A 42 -0.32 -9.51 9.68
CA PHE A 42 -0.69 -8.25 10.33
C PHE A 42 -0.38 -7.06 9.42
N ALA A 43 0.80 -7.02 8.81
CA ALA A 43 1.18 -5.97 7.86
C ALA A 43 0.21 -5.92 6.68
N SER A 44 -0.10 -7.06 6.05
CA SER A 44 -1.02 -7.10 4.92
C SER A 44 -2.40 -6.55 5.30
N CYS A 45 -3.00 -7.00 6.40
CA CYS A 45 -4.30 -6.48 6.83
C CYS A 45 -4.23 -5.01 7.28
N TRP A 46 -3.20 -4.63 8.03
CA TRP A 46 -3.07 -3.31 8.64
C TRP A 46 -2.83 -2.21 7.61
N LEU A 47 -1.94 -2.47 6.64
CA LEU A 47 -1.62 -1.52 5.58
C LEU A 47 -2.85 -1.21 4.73
N THR A 48 -3.51 -2.26 4.23
CA THR A 48 -4.75 -2.12 3.47
C THR A 48 -5.85 -1.45 4.31
N ALA A 49 -5.95 -1.74 5.61
CA ALA A 49 -6.97 -1.11 6.46
C ALA A 49 -6.78 0.41 6.60
N CYS A 50 -5.55 0.89 6.46
CA CYS A 50 -5.23 2.30 6.57
C CYS A 50 -5.31 3.03 5.21
N SER A 51 -4.91 2.39 4.12
CA SER A 51 -4.91 3.00 2.77
C SER A 51 -6.29 2.94 2.11
N TYR A 52 -7.01 1.83 2.27
CA TYR A 52 -8.23 1.53 1.52
C TYR A 52 -9.39 2.52 1.78
N PRO A 53 -9.74 2.88 3.03
CA PRO A 53 -10.79 3.87 3.27
C PRO A 53 -10.44 5.25 2.68
N ILE A 54 -9.15 5.60 2.63
CA ILE A 54 -8.70 6.86 2.04
C ILE A 54 -8.92 6.83 0.53
N VAL A 55 -8.50 5.74 -0.13
CA VAL A 55 -8.67 5.59 -1.59
C VAL A 55 -10.14 5.50 -1.98
N VAL A 56 -10.99 4.83 -1.20
CA VAL A 56 -12.42 4.62 -1.56
C VAL A 56 -13.33 5.76 -1.15
N ILE A 57 -13.04 6.45 -0.04
CA ILE A 57 -13.89 7.53 0.47
C ILE A 57 -13.27 8.90 0.18
N VAL A 58 -12.04 9.12 0.63
CA VAL A 58 -11.45 10.47 0.65
C VAL A 58 -11.06 10.90 -0.76
N LEU A 59 -10.44 10.02 -1.54
CA LEU A 59 -9.92 10.36 -2.85
C LEU A 59 -11.03 10.73 -3.88
N PRO A 60 -12.17 10.00 -3.97
CA PRO A 60 -13.27 10.39 -4.85
C PRO A 60 -13.91 11.73 -4.44
N ILE A 61 -13.98 12.04 -3.14
CA ILE A 61 -14.52 13.31 -2.64
C ILE A 61 -13.60 14.47 -3.04
N LEU A 62 -12.28 14.30 -2.87
CA LEU A 62 -11.29 15.33 -3.25
C LEU A 62 -11.21 15.52 -4.77
N MET A 63 -11.49 14.48 -5.54
CA MET A 63 -11.33 14.46 -7.00
C MET A 63 -12.66 14.46 -7.76
N ALA A 64 -13.78 14.83 -7.12
CA ALA A 64 -15.12 14.76 -7.70
C ALA A 64 -15.31 15.55 -9.03
N GLY A 65 -14.40 16.47 -9.35
CA GLY A 65 -14.36 17.20 -10.63
C GLY A 65 -13.23 16.83 -11.58
N SER A 66 -12.44 15.80 -11.27
CA SER A 66 -11.28 15.37 -12.08
C SER A 66 -11.63 14.21 -13.02
N SER A 67 -10.78 13.99 -14.03
CA SER A 67 -10.93 12.82 -14.91
C SER A 67 -10.62 11.51 -14.17
N ARG A 68 -11.27 10.42 -14.58
CA ARG A 68 -11.03 9.07 -14.04
C ARG A 68 -9.56 8.68 -14.09
N LEU A 69 -8.84 9.07 -15.14
CA LEU A 69 -7.41 8.80 -15.29
C LEU A 69 -6.58 9.51 -14.23
N ALA A 70 -6.90 10.77 -13.90
CA ALA A 70 -6.23 11.50 -12.83
C ALA A 70 -6.49 10.84 -11.47
N TYR A 71 -7.73 10.41 -11.21
CA TYR A 71 -8.06 9.65 -10.01
C TYR A 71 -7.25 8.35 -9.90
N LEU A 72 -7.18 7.56 -10.97
CA LEU A 72 -6.42 6.30 -10.99
C LEU A 72 -4.93 6.56 -10.75
N ALA A 73 -4.34 7.54 -11.43
CA ALA A 73 -2.93 7.88 -11.26
C ALA A 73 -2.59 8.33 -9.82
N VAL A 74 -3.48 9.10 -9.18
CA VAL A 74 -3.28 9.51 -7.78
C VAL A 74 -3.47 8.32 -6.85
N ALA A 75 -4.48 7.47 -7.06
CA ALA A 75 -4.70 6.28 -6.25
C ALA A 75 -3.53 5.29 -6.34
N GLU A 76 -3.03 5.04 -7.56
CA GLU A 76 -1.93 4.12 -7.86
C GLU A 76 -0.60 4.59 -7.28
N THR A 77 -0.42 5.90 -7.10
CA THR A 77 0.77 6.44 -6.43
C THR A 77 0.58 6.55 -4.91
N PHE A 78 -0.58 7.01 -4.47
CA PHE A 78 -0.89 7.22 -3.06
C PHE A 78 -0.91 5.92 -2.26
N ALA A 79 -1.59 4.89 -2.75
CA ALA A 79 -1.73 3.62 -2.03
C ALA A 79 -0.36 3.00 -1.68
N PRO A 80 0.53 2.71 -2.64
CA PRO A 80 1.84 2.12 -2.31
C PRO A 80 2.74 3.08 -1.52
N LEU A 81 2.69 4.40 -1.76
CA LEU A 81 3.48 5.36 -0.99
C LEU A 81 3.06 5.37 0.49
N SER A 82 1.75 5.46 0.75
CA SER A 82 1.21 5.48 2.10
C SER A 82 1.49 4.17 2.84
N GLU A 83 1.34 3.03 2.16
CA GLU A 83 1.62 1.72 2.75
C GLU A 83 3.11 1.49 3.02
N CYS A 84 3.99 1.95 2.13
CA CYS A 84 5.42 1.94 2.41
C CYS A 84 5.72 2.76 3.68
N LEU A 85 5.20 3.99 3.77
CA LEU A 85 5.41 4.87 4.93
C LEU A 85 4.86 4.24 6.23
N LEU A 86 3.66 3.68 6.19
CA LEU A 86 3.02 3.01 7.33
C LEU A 86 3.79 1.77 7.76
N PHE A 87 4.28 0.97 6.81
CA PHE A 87 5.09 -0.20 7.10
C PHE A 87 6.40 0.18 7.80
N TYR A 88 7.08 1.22 7.33
CA TYR A 88 8.29 1.73 7.98
C TYR A 88 8.02 2.32 9.37
N ALA A 89 6.88 3.01 9.53
CA ALA A 89 6.47 3.56 10.82
C ALA A 89 6.11 2.46 11.83
N ALA A 90 5.43 1.40 11.38
CA ALA A 90 5.00 0.29 12.23
C ALA A 90 6.12 -0.71 12.56
N PHE A 91 7.12 -0.87 11.67
CA PHE A 91 8.21 -1.84 11.83
C PHE A 91 9.61 -1.21 11.77
N PRO A 92 9.93 -0.21 12.60
CA PRO A 92 11.20 0.51 12.55
C PRO A 92 12.39 -0.40 12.90
N ASN A 93 12.22 -1.32 13.85
CA ASN A 93 13.27 -2.21 14.34
C ASN A 93 13.55 -3.39 13.40
N LEU A 94 12.59 -3.77 12.55
CA LEU A 94 12.75 -4.84 11.55
C LEU A 94 13.26 -4.28 10.23
N SER A 95 13.02 -3.00 9.97
CA SER A 95 13.55 -2.27 8.82
C SER A 95 15.05 -2.02 8.93
N GLY A 96 15.60 -2.09 10.15
CA GLY A 96 17.01 -2.32 10.44
C GLY A 96 17.99 -1.19 10.13
N ASP A 97 17.57 -0.11 9.48
CA ASP A 97 18.51 0.88 8.92
C ASP A 97 17.91 2.29 8.89
N ARG A 98 17.78 2.91 10.08
CA ARG A 98 17.29 4.29 10.22
C ARG A 98 18.30 5.37 9.79
N ALA A 99 19.48 5.05 9.28
CA ALA A 99 20.52 6.05 9.04
C ALA A 99 20.53 6.70 7.64
N SER A 100 19.65 6.35 6.69
CA SER A 100 19.84 6.86 5.29
C SER A 100 18.60 7.23 4.48
N ALA A 101 17.37 7.04 4.95
CA ALA A 101 16.18 7.45 4.18
C ALA A 101 15.55 8.77 4.66
N GLY A 102 15.68 9.11 5.94
CA GLY A 102 15.24 10.41 6.49
C GLY A 102 16.29 11.52 6.39
N GLU A 103 17.57 11.16 6.24
CA GLU A 103 18.72 12.08 6.34
C GLU A 103 19.45 12.31 5.00
N ALA A 104 19.00 11.68 3.91
CA ALA A 104 19.54 11.88 2.56
C ALA A 104 18.88 13.04 1.78
N ALA A 105 17.98 13.80 2.43
CA ALA A 105 17.51 15.09 1.91
C ALA A 105 18.29 16.27 2.49
N VAL A 106 19.23 16.05 3.42
CA VAL A 106 19.95 17.14 4.12
C VAL A 106 21.47 17.04 4.04
N ASP A 107 22.11 15.87 3.99
CA ASP A 107 23.59 15.86 3.98
C ASP A 107 24.24 14.85 3.02
N GLY A 108 25.10 15.39 2.15
CA GLY A 108 25.97 14.65 1.25
C GLY A 108 27.22 14.16 1.98
N GLY A 109 27.21 12.89 2.41
CA GLY A 109 28.37 12.26 3.06
C GLY A 109 28.40 10.75 2.85
N ALA A 110 29.44 10.28 2.16
CA ALA A 110 29.68 8.87 1.88
C ALA A 110 30.12 8.10 3.14
N THR A 111 29.49 6.96 3.44
CA THR A 111 30.08 5.65 3.83
C THR A 111 29.04 4.78 4.56
N GLY A 112 28.58 3.70 3.92
CA GLY A 112 27.59 2.79 4.50
C GLY A 112 27.17 1.70 3.53
N ARG A 113 28.09 0.80 3.20
CA ARG A 113 27.79 -0.43 2.44
C ARG A 113 27.30 -1.46 3.47
N PHE A 114 26.15 -2.09 3.19
CA PHE A 114 25.43 -3.14 3.95
C PHE A 114 24.24 -2.67 4.81
N GLY A 115 23.05 -2.67 4.17
CA GLY A 115 21.74 -2.52 4.80
C GLY A 115 20.65 -2.01 3.82
N SER A 116 21.05 -1.51 2.65
CA SER A 116 20.17 -0.88 1.65
C SER A 116 19.30 -1.80 0.78
N THR A 117 19.55 -3.11 0.74
CA THR A 117 18.84 -4.00 -0.20
C THR A 117 17.53 -4.55 0.35
N THR A 118 17.43 -4.73 1.67
CA THR A 118 16.25 -5.33 2.30
C THR A 118 15.06 -4.37 2.38
N TRP A 119 15.29 -3.08 2.64
CA TRP A 119 14.21 -2.09 2.64
C TRP A 119 13.69 -1.87 1.22
N ARG A 120 14.59 -1.83 0.22
CA ARG A 120 14.19 -1.76 -1.20
C ARG A 120 13.35 -2.96 -1.58
N ARG A 121 13.71 -4.15 -1.12
CA ARG A 121 12.92 -5.37 -1.36
C ARG A 121 11.54 -5.31 -0.69
N ASP A 122 11.46 -4.90 0.57
CA ASP A 122 10.17 -4.79 1.27
C ASP A 122 9.27 -3.72 0.64
N GLY A 123 9.84 -2.56 0.27
CA GLY A 123 9.12 -1.51 -0.45
C GLY A 123 8.65 -1.96 -1.84
N LEU A 124 9.51 -2.64 -2.60
CA LEU A 124 9.13 -3.21 -3.90
C LEU A 124 8.05 -4.28 -3.77
N ALA A 125 8.07 -5.09 -2.71
CA ALA A 125 7.01 -6.05 -2.43
C ALA A 125 5.67 -5.36 -2.18
N ILE A 126 5.65 -4.27 -1.41
CA ILE A 126 4.45 -3.47 -1.13
C ILE A 126 3.93 -2.81 -2.41
N ILE A 127 4.82 -2.18 -3.20
CA ILE A 127 4.45 -1.58 -4.48
C ILE A 127 3.86 -2.62 -5.43
N ALA A 128 4.50 -3.78 -5.56
CA ALA A 128 4.02 -4.86 -6.42
C ALA A 128 2.65 -5.38 -5.97
N ALA A 129 2.44 -5.54 -4.65
CA ALA A 129 1.15 -5.97 -4.09
C ALA A 129 0.02 -5.00 -4.47
N ASN A 130 0.24 -3.70 -4.23
CA ASN A 130 -0.72 -2.65 -4.56
C ASN A 130 -1.02 -2.61 -6.06
N LEU A 131 0.01 -2.65 -6.92
CA LEU A 131 -0.18 -2.61 -8.37
C LEU A 131 -1.01 -3.80 -8.88
N VAL A 132 -0.76 -5.02 -8.37
CA VAL A 132 -1.54 -6.20 -8.75
C VAL A 132 -3.00 -6.07 -8.29
N SER A 133 -3.21 -5.60 -7.07
CA SER A 133 -4.53 -5.35 -6.49
C SER A 133 -5.32 -4.34 -7.32
N PHE A 134 -4.69 -3.23 -7.67
CA PHE A 134 -5.30 -2.14 -8.44
C PHE A 134 -5.60 -2.56 -9.88
N LEU A 135 -4.67 -3.23 -10.55
CA LEU A 135 -4.86 -3.76 -11.90
C LEU A 135 -6.00 -4.78 -11.95
N SER A 136 -6.10 -5.64 -10.94
CA SER A 136 -7.18 -6.63 -10.83
C SER A 136 -8.54 -5.95 -10.69
N GLY A 137 -8.62 -4.88 -9.89
CA GLY A 137 -9.83 -4.06 -9.76
C GLY A 137 -10.23 -3.38 -11.07
N GLU A 138 -9.27 -2.83 -11.81
CA GLU A 138 -9.54 -2.15 -13.08
C GLU A 138 -10.01 -3.12 -14.18
N ILE A 139 -9.40 -4.31 -14.25
CA ILE A 139 -9.83 -5.36 -15.18
C ILE A 139 -11.25 -5.82 -14.85
N TRP A 140 -11.56 -6.02 -13.57
CA TRP A 140 -12.90 -6.42 -13.14
C TRP A 140 -13.96 -5.39 -13.55
N TRP A 141 -13.67 -4.10 -13.33
CA TRP A 141 -14.54 -2.99 -13.71
C TRP A 141 -14.69 -2.82 -15.24
N SER A 142 -13.64 -3.13 -16.01
CA SER A 142 -13.70 -3.00 -17.48
C SER A 142 -14.48 -4.13 -18.15
N LEU A 143 -14.69 -5.25 -17.46
CA LEU A 143 -15.41 -6.43 -17.96
C LEU A 143 -16.92 -6.43 -17.64
N HIS A 144 -17.41 -5.50 -16.81
CA HIS A 144 -18.80 -5.42 -16.35
C HIS A 144 -19.38 -4.01 -16.51
#